data_AF-A0A2D9LF15-F1
#
_entry.id   AF-A0A2D9LF15-F1
#
_cell.length_a   1.000
_cell.length_b   1.000
_cell.length_c   1.000
_cell.angle_alpha   90.00
_cell.angle_beta   90.00
_cell.angle_gamma   90.00
#
_symmetry.space_group_name_H-M   'P 1'
#
loop_
_entity.id
_entity.type
_entity.pdbx_description
1 polymer ?
#
loop_
_entity_poly.entity_id
_entity_poly.type
_entity_poly.pdbx_seq_one_letter_code
_entity_poly.pdbx_strand_id
1 'polypeptide(L)'
;LGELTKKAWAHDVQVMIEGPGHVPMHKIKENVDLQLKVCKEAPFYTLGPLTTDIAPGYDHITSAIGAAMIGWYGTAMLCYVTPKEHLGLPDKDDVKTGVITYKLAAHASDLAKGHPGAKFRDDAISKARFDFRWKDQFNLSLDPTTAKDFHDQTLPSEGAKLAHFCSMCGPKFCSMEITREIRDQAKDGMKEMSKKFVDKGSKIYHKA
;
A
#
# COMPACT_ATOMS: atom_id res chain seq x y z
N LEU A 1 25.87 7.64 -19.99
CA LEU A 1 25.33 8.34 -18.79
C LEU A 1 26.30 8.30 -17.61
N GLY A 2 26.73 7.14 -17.12
CA GLY A 2 27.65 7.06 -15.97
C GLY A 2 28.99 7.81 -16.10
N GLU A 3 29.55 7.91 -17.32
CA GLU A 3 30.73 8.77 -17.55
C GLU A 3 30.42 10.27 -17.40
N LEU A 4 29.24 10.70 -17.85
CA LEU A 4 28.78 12.08 -17.70
C LEU A 4 28.49 12.39 -16.23
N THR A 5 27.97 11.43 -15.46
CA THR A 5 27.83 11.55 -14.00
C THR A 5 29.17 11.88 -13.35
N LYS A 6 30.25 11.17 -13.69
CA LYS A 6 31.59 11.47 -13.16
C LYS A 6 32.08 12.86 -13.54
N LYS A 7 31.86 13.28 -14.79
CA LYS A 7 32.24 14.63 -15.25
C LYS A 7 31.47 15.70 -14.48
N ALA A 8 30.16 15.54 -14.32
CA ALA A 8 29.32 16.49 -13.58
C ALA A 8 29.70 16.57 -12.09
N TRP A 9 30.00 15.43 -11.45
CA TRP A 9 30.47 15.40 -10.07
C TRP A 9 31.85 16.05 -9.88
N ALA A 10 32.73 16.02 -10.89
CA ALA A 10 33.98 16.78 -10.85
C ALA A 10 33.77 18.31 -10.84
N HIS A 11 32.55 18.77 -11.11
CA HIS A 11 32.13 20.16 -11.05
C HIS A 11 31.08 20.41 -9.96
N ASP A 12 30.92 19.50 -8.99
CA ASP A 12 29.94 19.58 -7.90
C ASP A 12 28.47 19.76 -8.36
N VAL A 13 28.15 19.32 -9.58
CA VAL A 13 26.77 19.37 -10.11
C VAL A 13 26.04 18.10 -9.69
N GLN A 14 24.86 18.25 -9.06
CA GLN A 14 24.01 17.13 -8.68
C GLN A 14 23.45 16.41 -9.91
N VAL A 15 23.39 15.06 -9.87
CA VAL A 15 22.96 14.23 -11.00
C VAL A 15 22.00 13.15 -10.53
N MET A 16 20.93 12.95 -11.29
CA MET A 16 20.11 11.75 -11.31
C MET A 16 20.10 11.17 -12.73
N ILE A 17 19.76 9.89 -12.87
CA ILE A 17 19.73 9.18 -14.15
C ILE A 17 18.29 8.85 -14.51
N GLU A 18 17.89 9.15 -15.74
CA GLU A 18 16.61 8.70 -16.27
C GLU A 18 16.69 7.27 -16.80
N GLY A 19 15.63 6.49 -16.59
CA GLY A 19 15.49 5.09 -16.95
C GLY A 19 14.38 4.81 -17.96
N PRO A 20 14.09 3.51 -18.21
CA PRO A 20 13.21 3.08 -19.30
C PRO A 20 11.74 3.40 -19.06
N GLY A 21 10.97 3.25 -20.15
CA GLY A 21 9.50 3.33 -20.18
C GLY A 21 8.79 1.98 -20.22
N HIS A 22 9.14 1.07 -21.14
CA HIS A 22 8.43 -0.21 -21.36
C HIS A 22 9.38 -1.40 -21.13
N VAL A 23 9.12 -2.21 -20.09
CA VAL A 23 10.01 -3.32 -19.69
C VAL A 23 9.18 -4.45 -19.09
N PRO A 24 9.22 -5.68 -19.65
CA PRO A 24 8.53 -6.82 -19.05
C PRO A 24 9.18 -7.18 -17.70
N MET A 25 8.36 -7.65 -16.75
CA MET A 25 8.76 -7.83 -15.34
C MET A 25 10.08 -8.57 -15.12
N HIS A 26 10.35 -9.64 -15.90
CA HIS A 26 11.56 -10.45 -15.77
C HIS A 26 12.86 -9.70 -16.11
N LYS A 27 12.80 -8.53 -16.76
CA LYS A 27 13.96 -7.69 -17.11
C LYS A 27 14.12 -6.46 -16.21
N ILE A 28 13.19 -6.20 -15.30
CA ILE A 28 13.23 -5.01 -14.44
C ILE A 28 14.47 -5.01 -13.56
N LYS A 29 14.81 -6.16 -12.95
CA LYS A 29 15.97 -6.27 -12.06
C LYS A 29 17.30 -5.98 -12.77
N GLU A 30 17.45 -6.48 -14.00
CA GLU A 30 18.64 -6.26 -14.84
C GLU A 30 18.88 -4.77 -15.10
N ASN A 31 17.82 -3.99 -15.35
CA ASN A 31 17.93 -2.55 -15.58
C ASN A 31 18.50 -1.81 -14.36
N VAL A 32 18.05 -2.17 -13.15
CA VAL A 32 18.54 -1.57 -11.91
C VAL A 32 20.00 -1.95 -11.66
N ASP A 33 20.35 -3.23 -11.82
CA ASP A 33 21.72 -3.70 -11.62
C ASP A 33 22.72 -3.03 -12.57
N LEU A 34 22.31 -2.86 -13.83
CA LEU A 34 23.11 -2.14 -14.81
C LEU A 34 23.27 -0.67 -14.43
N GLN A 35 22.19 -0.01 -13.99
CA GLN A 35 22.22 1.38 -13.59
C GLN A 35 23.16 1.61 -12.39
N LEU A 36 23.04 0.80 -11.34
CA LEU A 36 23.90 0.91 -10.15
C LEU A 36 25.38 0.75 -10.53
N LYS A 37 25.71 -0.27 -11.34
CA LYS A 37 27.07 -0.56 -11.79
C LYS A 37 27.67 0.54 -12.66
N VAL A 38 26.93 0.98 -13.67
CA VAL A 38 27.43 1.91 -14.70
C VAL A 38 27.38 3.35 -14.20
N CYS A 39 26.31 3.73 -13.49
CA CYS A 39 26.05 5.10 -13.05
C CYS A 39 26.41 5.38 -11.59
N LYS A 40 27.14 4.47 -10.94
CA LYS A 40 27.79 4.69 -9.64
C LYS A 40 26.78 5.04 -8.55
N GLU A 41 25.65 4.33 -8.56
CA GLU A 41 24.58 4.50 -7.56
C GLU A 41 23.98 5.92 -7.52
N ALA A 42 24.15 6.71 -8.59
CA ALA A 42 23.42 7.96 -8.74
C ALA A 42 21.89 7.68 -8.67
N PRO A 43 21.08 8.59 -8.09
CA PRO A 43 19.63 8.40 -7.99
C PRO A 43 19.00 8.04 -9.34
N PHE A 44 18.21 6.97 -9.37
CA PHE A 44 17.54 6.52 -10.58
C PHE A 44 16.11 7.08 -10.64
N TYR A 45 15.70 7.57 -11.81
CA TYR A 45 14.41 8.18 -12.09
C TYR A 45 13.76 7.47 -13.29
N THR A 46 12.64 6.76 -13.11
CA THR A 46 12.06 5.91 -14.18
C THR A 46 10.65 6.33 -14.57
N LEU A 47 10.27 6.11 -15.83
CA LEU A 47 8.90 6.27 -16.31
C LEU A 47 8.18 4.93 -16.26
N GLY A 48 7.45 4.65 -15.18
CA GLY A 48 6.97 3.29 -14.89
C GLY A 48 8.07 2.39 -14.34
N PRO A 49 8.42 1.26 -15.00
CA PRO A 49 8.09 0.92 -16.39
C PRO A 49 6.75 0.21 -16.59
N LEU A 50 6.14 0.40 -17.77
CA LEU A 50 5.01 -0.38 -18.28
C LEU A 50 5.43 -1.84 -18.46
N THR A 51 4.71 -2.76 -17.82
CA THR A 51 5.03 -4.18 -17.89
C THR A 51 4.43 -4.90 -19.09
N THR A 52 3.52 -4.24 -19.81
CA THR A 52 2.83 -4.76 -21.00
C THR A 52 2.25 -3.60 -21.81
N ASP A 53 2.12 -3.80 -23.13
CA ASP A 53 1.72 -2.76 -24.09
C ASP A 53 0.26 -2.91 -24.56
N ILE A 54 -0.45 -3.93 -24.07
CA ILE A 54 -1.75 -4.35 -24.62
C ILE A 54 -2.97 -3.69 -23.95
N ALA A 55 -2.76 -2.71 -23.07
CA ALA A 55 -3.82 -2.11 -22.26
C ALA A 55 -3.82 -0.57 -22.26
N PRO A 56 -3.80 0.10 -23.44
CA PRO A 56 -3.94 1.55 -23.49
C PRO A 56 -5.27 1.97 -22.85
N GLY A 57 -5.26 3.07 -22.09
CA GLY A 57 -6.36 3.46 -21.19
C GLY A 57 -6.17 2.98 -19.75
N TYR A 58 -5.25 2.04 -19.53
CA TYR A 58 -4.93 1.46 -18.22
C TYR A 58 -3.43 1.50 -17.93
N ASP A 59 -2.67 2.36 -18.61
CA ASP A 59 -1.21 2.37 -18.50
C ASP A 59 -0.70 2.86 -17.16
N HIS A 60 -1.48 3.68 -16.44
CA HIS A 60 -1.24 3.93 -15.02
C HIS A 60 -1.13 2.64 -14.19
N ILE A 61 -1.89 1.59 -14.53
CA ILE A 61 -1.86 0.28 -13.85
C ILE A 61 -0.70 -0.58 -14.38
N THR A 62 -0.57 -0.70 -15.70
CA THR A 62 0.51 -1.51 -16.31
C THR A 62 1.89 -1.03 -15.85
N SER A 63 2.04 0.29 -15.72
CA SER A 63 3.27 0.91 -15.23
C SER A 63 3.41 0.88 -13.71
N ALA A 64 2.33 0.93 -12.92
CA ALA A 64 2.41 0.85 -11.47
C ALA A 64 3.02 -0.48 -10.98
N ILE A 65 2.75 -1.58 -11.71
CA ILE A 65 3.36 -2.88 -11.43
C ILE A 65 4.88 -2.77 -11.54
N GLY A 66 5.38 -2.27 -12.67
CA GLY A 66 6.82 -2.12 -12.88
C GLY A 66 7.43 -1.06 -11.98
N ALA A 67 6.73 0.04 -11.72
CA ALA A 67 7.15 1.12 -10.84
C ALA A 67 7.35 0.63 -9.40
N ALA A 68 6.43 -0.18 -8.87
CA ALA A 68 6.58 -0.79 -7.54
C ALA A 68 7.76 -1.77 -7.48
N MET A 69 7.97 -2.57 -8.55
CA MET A 69 9.10 -3.50 -8.61
C MET A 69 10.44 -2.77 -8.70
N ILE A 70 10.56 -1.80 -9.60
CA ILE A 70 11.81 -1.07 -9.83
C ILE A 70 12.14 -0.14 -8.66
N GLY A 71 11.12 0.47 -8.05
CA GLY A 71 11.21 1.22 -6.80
C GLY A 71 11.71 0.35 -5.65
N TRP A 72 11.15 -0.85 -5.49
CA TRP A 72 11.63 -1.83 -4.50
C TRP A 72 13.11 -2.19 -4.72
N TYR A 73 13.53 -2.36 -5.98
CA TYR A 73 14.92 -2.68 -6.31
C TYR A 73 15.90 -1.51 -6.14
N GLY A 74 15.44 -0.28 -5.90
CA GLY A 74 16.31 0.84 -5.53
C GLY A 74 16.13 2.12 -6.35
N THR A 75 15.14 2.20 -7.25
CA THR A 75 14.83 3.46 -7.93
C THR A 75 14.44 4.55 -6.92
N ALA A 76 14.99 5.75 -7.09
CA ALA A 76 14.85 6.86 -6.16
C ALA A 76 13.58 7.71 -6.43
N MET A 77 13.19 7.85 -7.69
CA MET A 77 12.01 8.63 -8.09
C MET A 77 11.27 7.93 -9.23
N LEU A 78 9.94 8.02 -9.23
CA LEU A 78 9.07 7.38 -10.21
C LEU A 78 8.26 8.47 -10.93
N CYS A 79 8.48 8.61 -12.24
CA CYS A 79 7.63 9.44 -13.09
C CYS A 79 6.33 8.68 -13.30
N TYR A 80 5.22 9.32 -12.95
CA TYR A 80 3.90 8.74 -13.12
C TYR A 80 3.53 8.57 -14.59
N VAL A 81 2.58 7.66 -14.83
CA VAL A 81 1.94 7.45 -16.12
C VAL A 81 0.44 7.61 -15.91
N THR A 82 -0.20 8.35 -16.79
CA THR A 82 -1.64 8.63 -16.68
C THR A 82 -2.48 7.51 -17.31
N PRO A 83 -3.78 7.40 -17.01
CA PRO A 83 -4.66 6.45 -17.69
C PRO A 83 -4.68 6.62 -19.21
N LYS A 84 -4.68 7.86 -19.69
CA LYS A 84 -4.72 8.21 -21.13
C LYS A 84 -3.34 8.27 -21.79
N GLU A 85 -2.29 7.77 -21.15
CA GLU A 85 -1.01 7.58 -21.84
C GLU A 85 -1.23 6.77 -23.13
N HIS A 86 -0.51 7.13 -24.18
CA HIS A 86 -0.70 6.61 -25.54
C HIS A 86 -2.05 6.91 -26.22
N LEU A 87 -2.93 7.70 -25.59
CA LEU A 87 -4.27 8.03 -26.13
C LEU A 87 -4.52 9.53 -26.28
N GLY A 88 -4.02 10.36 -25.37
CA GLY A 88 -4.22 11.80 -25.44
C GLY A 88 -3.79 12.55 -24.19
N LEU A 89 -4.08 13.86 -24.15
CA LEU A 89 -3.79 14.68 -22.99
C LEU A 89 -4.67 14.27 -21.80
N PRO A 90 -4.10 14.11 -20.59
CA PRO A 90 -4.87 13.78 -19.40
C PRO A 90 -5.73 14.97 -18.95
N ASP A 91 -6.91 14.68 -18.44
CA ASP A 91 -7.72 15.65 -17.71
C ASP A 91 -7.37 15.69 -16.21
N LYS A 92 -8.14 16.47 -15.44
CA LYS A 92 -7.92 16.63 -13.99
C LYS A 92 -8.03 15.30 -13.23
N ASP A 93 -8.97 14.44 -13.61
CA ASP A 93 -9.23 13.19 -12.90
C ASP A 93 -8.20 12.12 -13.30
N ASP A 94 -7.75 12.14 -14.55
CA ASP A 94 -6.60 11.33 -15.01
C ASP A 94 -5.33 11.65 -14.22
N VAL A 95 -5.05 12.95 -14.00
CA VAL A 95 -3.90 13.40 -13.21
C VAL A 95 -4.02 12.93 -11.76
N LYS A 96 -5.18 13.11 -11.12
CA LYS A 96 -5.42 12.60 -9.76
C LYS A 96 -5.18 11.08 -9.70
N THR A 97 -5.74 10.35 -10.66
CA THR A 97 -5.61 8.89 -10.75
C THR A 97 -4.16 8.46 -10.88
N GLY A 98 -3.39 9.09 -11.78
CA GLY A 98 -1.96 8.80 -11.94
C GLY A 98 -1.17 9.07 -10.65
N VAL A 99 -1.40 10.21 -10.00
CA VAL A 99 -0.68 10.60 -8.77
C VAL A 99 -0.98 9.61 -7.64
N ILE A 100 -2.25 9.28 -7.37
CA ILE A 100 -2.62 8.34 -6.30
C ILE A 100 -2.05 6.95 -6.60
N THR A 101 -2.12 6.51 -7.86
CA THR A 101 -1.57 5.22 -8.31
C THR A 101 -0.07 5.13 -8.03
N TYR A 102 0.70 6.17 -8.35
CA TYR A 102 2.14 6.17 -8.12
C TYR A 102 2.53 6.42 -6.66
N LYS A 103 1.71 7.15 -5.88
CA LYS A 103 1.88 7.24 -4.42
C LYS A 103 1.73 5.86 -3.76
N LEU A 104 0.80 5.03 -4.24
CA LEU A 104 0.66 3.65 -3.80
C LEU A 104 1.86 2.80 -4.23
N ALA A 105 2.30 2.88 -5.49
CA ALA A 105 3.45 2.11 -5.98
C ALA A 105 4.75 2.44 -5.22
N ALA A 106 4.98 3.74 -4.95
CA ALA A 106 6.10 4.19 -4.13
C ALA A 106 5.99 3.65 -2.69
N HIS A 107 4.82 3.76 -2.07
CA HIS A 107 4.60 3.22 -0.72
C HIS A 107 4.77 1.69 -0.66
N ALA A 108 4.30 0.95 -1.66
CA ALA A 108 4.50 -0.49 -1.78
C ALA A 108 6.01 -0.83 -1.91
N SER A 109 6.76 -0.03 -2.65
CA SER A 109 8.23 -0.13 -2.73
C SER A 109 8.87 0.08 -1.35
N ASP A 110 8.45 1.11 -0.62
CA ASP A 110 8.98 1.42 0.71
C ASP A 110 8.65 0.33 1.74
N LEU A 111 7.46 -0.26 1.69
CA LEU A 111 7.10 -1.44 2.48
C LEU A 111 8.01 -2.63 2.17
N ALA A 112 8.22 -2.93 0.88
CA ALA A 112 9.07 -4.04 0.44
C ALA A 112 10.56 -3.83 0.78
N LYS A 113 11.01 -2.57 0.81
CA LYS A 113 12.35 -2.16 1.28
C LYS A 113 12.48 -2.20 2.81
N GLY A 114 11.38 -2.32 3.55
CA GLY A 114 11.38 -2.22 5.00
C GLY A 114 11.74 -0.82 5.51
N HIS A 115 11.39 0.23 4.76
CA HIS A 115 11.70 1.61 5.15
C HIS A 115 11.13 1.92 6.55
N PRO A 116 11.92 2.49 7.48
CA PRO A 116 11.44 2.87 8.79
C PRO A 116 10.19 3.75 8.67
N GLY A 117 9.09 3.27 9.23
CA GLY A 117 7.83 3.99 9.29
C GLY A 117 6.82 3.75 8.16
N ALA A 118 7.20 3.08 7.07
CA ALA A 118 6.24 2.73 6.02
C ALA A 118 5.08 1.89 6.58
N LYS A 119 5.41 0.91 7.42
CA LYS A 119 4.44 0.00 8.05
C LYS A 119 3.46 0.67 9.02
N PHE A 120 3.80 1.82 9.62
CA PHE A 120 2.92 2.47 10.60
C PHE A 120 1.58 2.87 9.98
N ARG A 121 1.58 3.35 8.73
CA ARG A 121 0.35 3.72 8.05
C ARG A 121 -0.53 2.50 7.79
N ASP A 122 0.05 1.41 7.30
CA ASP A 122 -0.63 0.12 7.05
C ASP A 122 -1.23 -0.46 8.32
N ASP A 123 -0.49 -0.44 9.42
CA ASP A 123 -0.96 -0.97 10.70
C ASP A 123 -2.06 -0.08 11.28
N ALA A 124 -1.94 1.25 11.17
CA ALA A 124 -2.95 2.19 11.64
C ALA A 124 -4.28 2.03 10.89
N ILE A 125 -4.25 1.96 9.55
CA ILE A 125 -5.46 1.79 8.75
C ILE A 125 -6.06 0.39 8.92
N SER A 126 -5.22 -0.65 9.09
CA SER A 126 -5.67 -2.02 9.36
C SER A 126 -6.33 -2.12 10.73
N LYS A 127 -5.79 -1.45 11.75
CA LYS A 127 -6.41 -1.38 13.07
C LYS A 127 -7.73 -0.62 13.02
N ALA A 128 -7.79 0.51 12.30
CA ALA A 128 -9.04 1.26 12.11
C ALA A 128 -10.11 0.41 11.43
N ARG A 129 -9.73 -0.38 10.43
CA ARG A 129 -10.62 -1.32 9.75
C ARG A 129 -11.15 -2.41 10.68
N PHE A 130 -10.26 -3.06 11.43
CA PHE A 130 -10.67 -4.13 12.35
C PHE A 130 -11.56 -3.63 13.49
N ASP A 131 -11.34 -2.40 13.96
CA ASP A 131 -12.15 -1.77 15.00
C ASP A 131 -13.41 -1.07 14.46
N PHE A 132 -13.68 -1.15 13.15
CA PHE A 132 -14.79 -0.45 12.50
C PHE A 132 -14.80 1.07 12.71
N ARG A 133 -13.61 1.67 12.90
CA ARG A 133 -13.43 3.13 12.95
C ARG A 133 -13.43 3.71 11.53
N TRP A 134 -14.60 3.70 10.90
CA TRP A 134 -14.78 4.06 9.48
C TRP A 134 -14.17 5.40 9.10
N LYS A 135 -14.42 6.45 9.89
CA LYS A 135 -13.88 7.80 9.63
C LYS A 135 -12.35 7.80 9.66
N ASP A 136 -11.74 7.09 10.59
CA ASP A 136 -10.29 6.98 10.69
C ASP A 136 -9.72 6.18 9.51
N GLN A 137 -10.39 5.10 9.10
CA GLN A 137 -9.99 4.32 7.93
C GLN A 137 -10.00 5.17 6.65
N PHE A 138 -11.02 6.01 6.44
CA PHE A 138 -11.06 6.90 5.27
C PHE A 138 -9.92 7.91 5.33
N ASN A 139 -9.76 8.61 6.46
CA ASN A 139 -8.76 9.66 6.64
C ASN A 139 -7.31 9.14 6.53
N LEU A 140 -7.06 7.87 6.87
CA LEU A 140 -5.74 7.24 6.74
C LEU A 140 -5.44 6.74 5.33
N SER A 141 -6.44 6.61 4.46
CA SER A 141 -6.26 6.14 3.08
C SER A 141 -5.51 7.17 2.22
N LEU A 142 -5.02 6.75 1.05
CA LEU A 142 -4.32 7.65 0.11
C LEU A 142 -5.26 8.68 -0.54
N ASP A 143 -6.55 8.36 -0.65
CA ASP A 143 -7.59 9.22 -1.22
C ASP A 143 -8.86 9.16 -0.34
N PRO A 144 -8.89 9.93 0.76
CA PRO A 144 -9.98 9.86 1.74
C PRO A 144 -11.36 10.15 1.17
N THR A 145 -11.46 11.07 0.21
CA THR A 145 -12.72 11.44 -0.43
C THR A 145 -13.30 10.24 -1.18
N THR A 146 -12.51 9.61 -2.04
CA THR A 146 -12.94 8.43 -2.80
C THR A 146 -13.26 7.24 -1.88
N ALA A 147 -12.47 7.02 -0.82
CA ALA A 147 -12.74 5.96 0.14
C ALA A 147 -14.09 6.13 0.86
N LYS A 148 -14.41 7.36 1.28
CA LYS A 148 -15.70 7.70 1.89
C LYS A 148 -16.84 7.56 0.88
N ASP A 149 -16.67 8.08 -0.33
CA ASP A 149 -17.71 8.07 -1.36
C ASP A 149 -18.11 6.64 -1.74
N PHE A 150 -17.15 5.72 -1.88
CA PHE A 150 -17.44 4.32 -2.21
C PHE A 150 -18.20 3.59 -1.10
N HIS A 151 -17.92 3.89 0.17
CA HIS A 151 -18.73 3.38 1.27
C HIS A 151 -20.16 3.93 1.20
N ASP A 152 -20.29 5.25 0.99
CA ASP A 152 -21.56 5.97 1.07
C ASP A 152 -22.50 5.68 -0.11
N GLN A 153 -21.99 5.19 -1.23
CA GLN A 153 -22.80 4.69 -2.35
C GLN A 153 -23.80 3.59 -1.92
N THR A 154 -23.48 2.83 -0.87
CA THR A 154 -24.35 1.74 -0.37
C THR A 154 -24.81 1.94 1.07
N LEU A 155 -24.03 2.64 1.90
CA LEU A 155 -24.34 2.90 3.31
C LEU A 155 -24.14 4.39 3.66
N PRO A 156 -24.98 5.30 3.11
CA PRO A 156 -24.76 6.74 3.21
C PRO A 156 -25.02 7.31 4.61
N SER A 157 -25.80 6.63 5.45
CA SER A 157 -26.20 7.17 6.76
C SER A 157 -25.00 7.37 7.69
N GLU A 158 -25.04 8.41 8.53
CA GLU A 158 -24.00 8.63 9.54
C GLU A 158 -23.94 7.47 10.55
N GLY A 159 -25.08 6.85 10.84
CA GLY A 159 -25.14 5.65 11.69
C GLY A 159 -24.35 4.46 11.13
N ALA A 160 -24.21 4.35 9.80
CA ALA A 160 -23.39 3.30 9.20
C ALA A 160 -21.89 3.47 9.48
N LYS A 161 -21.42 4.68 9.83
CA LYS A 161 -20.02 4.92 10.24
C LYS A 161 -19.70 4.40 11.64
N LEU A 162 -20.71 3.91 12.35
CA LEU A 162 -20.61 3.23 13.63
C LEU A 162 -20.91 1.72 13.50
N ALA A 163 -21.24 1.24 12.29
CA ALA A 163 -21.63 -0.14 12.07
C ALA A 163 -20.42 -1.08 12.06
N HIS A 164 -20.57 -2.25 12.65
CA HIS A 164 -19.56 -3.32 12.64
C HIS A 164 -19.66 -4.22 11.41
N PHE A 165 -19.98 -3.65 10.26
CA PHE A 165 -20.05 -4.34 8.98
C PHE A 165 -20.04 -3.33 7.84
N CYS A 166 -19.82 -3.83 6.63
CA CYS A 166 -20.09 -3.09 5.39
C CYS A 166 -21.14 -3.82 4.56
N SER A 167 -21.55 -3.21 3.45
CA SER A 167 -22.53 -3.77 2.52
C SER A 167 -22.08 -5.09 1.88
N MET A 168 -20.77 -5.37 1.81
CA MET A 168 -20.24 -6.58 1.18
C MET A 168 -20.64 -7.89 1.89
N CYS A 169 -20.61 -7.91 3.23
CA CYS A 169 -20.96 -9.12 4.02
C CYS A 169 -22.23 -8.94 4.86
N GLY A 170 -22.65 -7.69 5.08
CA GLY A 170 -23.73 -7.37 6.00
C GLY A 170 -23.43 -7.73 7.46
N PRO A 171 -24.41 -7.53 8.36
CA PRO A 171 -24.20 -7.65 9.80
C PRO A 171 -23.92 -9.08 10.27
N LYS A 172 -24.41 -10.11 9.57
CA LYS A 172 -24.36 -11.50 10.03
C LYS A 172 -23.11 -12.27 9.60
N PHE A 173 -22.43 -11.82 8.55
CA PHE A 173 -21.34 -12.57 7.92
C PHE A 173 -20.03 -11.78 7.87
N CYS A 174 -19.93 -10.66 8.58
CA CYS A 174 -18.69 -9.92 8.67
C CYS A 174 -17.66 -10.72 9.48
N SER A 175 -16.61 -11.17 8.81
CA SER A 175 -15.53 -11.98 9.41
C SER A 175 -14.84 -11.28 10.57
N MET A 176 -14.66 -9.96 10.49
CA MET A 176 -14.04 -9.17 11.55
C MET A 176 -14.93 -9.09 12.80
N GLU A 177 -16.24 -8.95 12.63
CA GLU A 177 -17.18 -8.92 13.77
C GLU A 177 -17.27 -10.29 14.45
N ILE A 178 -17.40 -11.35 13.66
CA ILE A 178 -17.37 -12.74 14.16
C ILE A 178 -16.07 -13.00 14.94
N THR A 179 -14.93 -12.54 14.42
CA THR A 179 -13.64 -12.66 15.13
C THR A 179 -13.65 -11.91 16.46
N ARG A 180 -14.30 -10.74 16.54
CA ARG A 180 -14.41 -9.97 17.78
C ARG A 180 -15.27 -10.70 18.81
N GLU A 181 -16.43 -11.21 18.40
CA GLU A 181 -17.31 -12.01 19.26
C GLU A 181 -16.59 -13.23 19.83
N ILE A 182 -15.85 -13.97 19.00
CA ILE A 182 -15.05 -15.13 19.44
C ILE A 182 -13.98 -14.71 20.46
N ARG A 183 -13.29 -13.59 20.23
CA ARG A 183 -12.28 -13.08 21.17
C ARG A 183 -12.89 -12.67 22.51
N ASP A 184 -14.08 -12.09 22.51
CA ASP A 184 -14.75 -11.68 23.74
C ASP A 184 -15.31 -12.87 24.51
N GLN A 185 -15.89 -13.86 23.83
CA GLN A 185 -16.28 -15.14 24.44
C GLN A 185 -15.08 -15.86 25.08
N ALA A 186 -13.93 -15.88 24.40
CA ALA A 186 -12.71 -16.49 24.93
C ALA A 186 -12.22 -15.78 26.21
N LYS A 187 -12.29 -14.44 26.27
CA LYS A 187 -11.95 -13.67 27.48
C LYS A 187 -12.88 -14.00 28.64
N ASP A 188 -14.17 -14.14 28.39
CA ASP A 188 -15.13 -14.48 29.44
C ASP A 188 -14.93 -15.91 29.95
N GLY A 189 -14.61 -16.86 29.06
CA GLY A 189 -14.18 -18.20 29.45
C GLY A 189 -12.91 -18.19 30.33
N MET A 190 -11.93 -17.33 30.01
CA MET A 190 -10.73 -17.16 30.85
C MET A 190 -11.06 -16.59 32.24
N LYS A 191 -12.00 -15.63 32.35
CA LYS A 191 -12.46 -15.11 33.65
C LYS A 191 -13.15 -16.20 34.45
N GLU A 192 -13.98 -17.03 33.82
CA GLU A 192 -14.64 -18.16 34.49
C GLU A 192 -13.62 -19.17 35.00
N MET A 193 -12.61 -19.52 34.20
CA MET A 193 -11.53 -20.41 34.64
C MET A 193 -10.69 -19.79 35.75
N SER A 194 -10.44 -18.49 35.69
CA SER A 194 -9.74 -17.76 36.77
C SER A 194 -10.53 -17.81 38.08
N LYS A 195 -11.86 -17.61 38.01
CA LYS A 195 -12.74 -17.75 39.17
C LYS A 195 -12.74 -19.18 39.70
N LYS A 196 -12.90 -20.19 38.83
CA LYS A 196 -12.84 -21.60 39.21
C LYS A 196 -11.50 -21.98 39.85
N PHE A 197 -10.40 -21.42 39.36
CA PHE A 197 -9.08 -21.65 39.94
C PHE A 197 -9.00 -21.11 41.38
N VAL A 198 -9.47 -19.88 41.60
CA VAL A 198 -9.54 -19.27 42.94
C VAL A 198 -10.49 -20.07 43.86
N ASP A 199 -11.70 -20.40 43.39
CA ASP A 199 -12.71 -21.14 44.15
C ASP A 199 -12.23 -22.55 44.53
N LYS A 200 -11.40 -23.19 43.69
CA LYS A 200 -10.77 -24.48 43.98
C LYS A 200 -9.47 -24.36 44.81
N GLY A 201 -9.24 -23.21 45.43
CA GLY A 201 -8.16 -22.96 46.37
C GLY A 201 -6.82 -22.59 45.74
N SER A 202 -6.82 -22.09 44.49
CA SER A 202 -5.64 -21.58 43.78
C SER A 202 -4.50 -22.60 43.66
N LYS A 203 -4.83 -23.89 43.47
CA LYS A 203 -3.86 -24.97 43.32
C LYS A 203 -3.74 -25.38 41.85
N ILE A 204 -2.51 -25.55 41.38
CA ILE A 204 -2.22 -26.02 40.01
C ILE A 204 -2.61 -27.50 39.87
N TYR A 205 -2.46 -28.29 40.94
CA TYR A 205 -2.78 -29.71 40.97
C TYR A 205 -3.87 -29.97 42.01
N HIS A 206 -4.99 -30.56 41.56
CA HIS A 206 -6.07 -31.01 42.44
C HIS A 206 -5.91 -32.52 42.68
N LYS A 207 -6.18 -32.99 43.90
CA LYS A 207 -6.28 -34.44 44.16
C LYS A 207 -7.48 -34.97 43.36
N ALA A 208 -7.26 -36.04 42.59
CA ALA A 208 -8.27 -36.72 41.80
C ALA A 208 -9.41 -37.24 42.68
#